data_AF-A0A942P452-F1
#
_entry.id   AF-A0A942P452-F1
#
_cell.length_a   1.000
_cell.length_b   1.000
_cell.length_c   1.000
_cell.angle_alpha   90.00
_cell.angle_beta   90.00
_cell.angle_gamma   90.00
#
_symmetry.space_group_name_H-M   'P 1'
#
loop_
_entity.id
_entity.type
_entity.pdbx_description
1 polymer ?
#
loop_
_entity_poly.entity_id
_entity_poly.type
_entity_poly.pdbx_seq_one_letter_code
_entity_poly.pdbx_strand_id
1 'polypeptide(L)'
;MAQPNLILIRALRETAQRLRNGAHYAWGNHGACNCGNLTQVVTKLSKEEILQYAHTGIGEWTELAEDYCGVTDAPAGLLISKLQQIGLTPSDIHNLEYLEDKKVLECLPGGFRWLQRNVREDVIVYFETYANVLEEQLLAQISIDDLLQIHETV
;
A
#
# COMPACT_ATOMS: atom_id res chain seq x y z
N MET A 1 9.53 -0.22 5.79
CA MET A 1 8.61 -1.37 5.80
C MET A 1 7.50 -1.07 6.79
N ALA A 2 6.28 -1.11 6.27
CA ALA A 2 5.04 -0.81 6.98
C ALA A 2 4.81 -1.68 8.22
N GLN A 3 3.98 -1.18 9.14
CA GLN A 3 3.52 -1.95 10.30
C GLN A 3 2.55 -3.04 9.83
N PRO A 4 2.84 -4.33 10.07
CA PRO A 4 2.01 -5.43 9.60
C PRO A 4 0.66 -5.42 10.32
N ASN A 5 -0.43 -5.33 9.56
CA ASN A 5 -1.79 -5.36 10.10
C ASN A 5 -2.79 -5.84 9.05
N LEU A 6 -3.92 -6.38 9.52
CA LEU A 6 -4.95 -6.96 8.65
C LEU A 6 -5.60 -5.95 7.69
N ILE A 7 -5.65 -4.66 8.05
CA ILE A 7 -6.28 -3.63 7.22
C ILE A 7 -5.42 -3.39 5.97
N LEU A 8 -4.11 -3.18 6.15
CA LEU A 8 -3.18 -3.01 5.03
C LEU A 8 -3.09 -4.25 4.15
N ILE A 9 -2.97 -5.44 4.74
CA ILE A 9 -2.92 -6.71 4.01
C ILE A 9 -4.17 -6.86 3.11
N ARG A 10 -5.36 -6.62 3.67
CA ARG A 10 -6.61 -6.69 2.89
C ARG A 10 -6.67 -5.61 1.81
N ALA A 11 -6.23 -4.39 2.09
CA ALA A 11 -6.23 -3.31 1.10
C ALA A 11 -5.30 -3.62 -0.09
N LEU A 12 -4.10 -4.16 0.17
CA LEU A 12 -3.17 -4.58 -0.87
C LEU A 12 -3.76 -5.70 -1.74
N ARG A 13 -4.30 -6.76 -1.12
CA ARG A 13 -4.93 -7.89 -1.85
C ARG A 13 -6.13 -7.44 -2.68
N GLU A 14 -7.02 -6.61 -2.12
CA GLU A 14 -8.18 -6.07 -2.84
C GLU A 14 -7.73 -5.19 -4.02
N THR A 15 -6.69 -4.39 -3.85
CA THR A 15 -6.15 -3.56 -4.93
C THR A 15 -5.61 -4.41 -6.07
N ALA A 16 -4.81 -5.44 -5.75
CA ALA A 16 -4.31 -6.39 -6.74
C ALA A 16 -5.45 -7.11 -7.47
N GLN A 17 -6.48 -7.55 -6.73
CA GLN A 17 -7.64 -8.22 -7.32
C GLN A 17 -8.45 -7.31 -8.24
N ARG A 18 -8.64 -6.04 -7.88
CA ARG A 18 -9.29 -5.03 -8.74
C ARG A 18 -8.51 -4.79 -10.03
N LEU A 19 -7.19 -4.64 -9.93
CA LEU A 19 -6.31 -4.47 -11.11
C LEU A 19 -6.39 -5.69 -12.03
N ARG A 20 -6.35 -6.91 -11.47
CA ARG A 20 -6.55 -8.16 -12.22
C ARG A 20 -7.90 -8.20 -12.93
N ASN A 21 -8.95 -7.67 -12.29
CA ASN A 21 -10.30 -7.61 -12.84
C ASN A 21 -10.53 -6.43 -13.81
N GLY A 22 -9.47 -5.72 -14.21
CA GLY A 22 -9.54 -4.68 -15.25
C GLY A 22 -9.77 -3.26 -14.73
N ALA A 23 -9.52 -2.98 -13.44
CA ALA A 23 -9.48 -1.61 -12.96
C ALA A 23 -8.49 -0.77 -13.78
N HIS A 24 -8.86 0.49 -14.04
CA HIS A 24 -8.05 1.37 -14.86
C HIS A 24 -6.71 1.66 -14.18
N TYR A 25 -5.64 1.57 -14.97
CA TYR A 25 -4.28 1.72 -14.49
C TYR A 25 -3.50 2.60 -15.47
N ALA A 26 -2.88 3.65 -14.94
CA ALA A 26 -2.05 4.58 -15.69
C ALA A 26 -0.99 5.18 -14.77
N TRP A 27 0.28 4.87 -15.05
CA TRP A 27 1.40 5.54 -14.39
C TRP A 27 1.40 7.06 -14.68
N GLY A 28 1.74 7.88 -13.69
CA GLY A 28 1.69 9.35 -13.78
C GLY A 28 0.29 9.97 -13.68
N ASN A 29 -0.74 9.16 -13.39
CA ASN A 29 -2.06 9.67 -13.00
C ASN A 29 -2.27 9.38 -11.51
N HIS A 30 -2.27 10.40 -10.65
CA HIS A 30 -2.38 10.22 -9.18
C HIS A 30 -3.57 9.36 -8.76
N GLY A 31 -4.69 9.43 -9.47
CA GLY A 31 -5.87 8.62 -9.17
C GLY A 31 -5.81 7.17 -9.65
N ALA A 32 -4.91 6.84 -10.59
CA ALA A 32 -4.89 5.56 -11.29
C ALA A 32 -3.50 4.89 -11.39
N CYS A 33 -2.48 5.42 -10.73
CA CYS A 33 -1.17 4.77 -10.56
C CYS A 33 -1.22 3.72 -9.43
N ASN A 34 -0.05 3.29 -8.95
CA ASN A 34 0.10 2.27 -7.91
C ASN A 34 -0.52 2.75 -6.59
N CYS A 35 -0.06 3.87 -6.05
CA CYS A 35 -0.62 4.48 -4.84
C CYS A 35 -2.06 4.97 -5.05
N GLY A 36 -2.39 5.43 -6.26
CA GLY A 36 -3.76 5.87 -6.61
C GLY A 36 -4.79 4.75 -6.48
N ASN A 37 -4.50 3.58 -7.05
CA ASN A 37 -5.39 2.42 -6.95
C ASN A 37 -5.55 1.94 -5.50
N LEU A 38 -4.46 1.94 -4.72
CA LEU A 38 -4.55 1.61 -3.29
C LEU A 38 -5.43 2.63 -2.54
N THR A 39 -5.24 3.92 -2.82
CA THR A 39 -6.02 4.99 -2.20
C THR A 39 -7.50 4.87 -2.50
N GLN A 40 -7.89 4.51 -3.74
CA GLN A 40 -9.30 4.22 -4.07
C GLN A 40 -9.87 3.10 -3.20
N VAL A 41 -9.11 2.04 -2.94
CA VAL A 41 -9.56 0.91 -2.10
C VAL A 41 -9.77 1.34 -0.64
N VAL A 42 -8.82 2.11 -0.10
CA VAL A 42 -8.79 2.53 1.31
C VAL A 42 -9.83 3.60 1.62
N THR A 43 -10.04 4.54 0.68
CA THR A 43 -10.90 5.71 0.91
C THR A 43 -12.28 5.60 0.27
N LYS A 44 -12.44 4.70 -0.72
CA LYS A 44 -13.61 4.62 -1.61
C LYS A 44 -13.82 5.84 -2.52
N LEU A 45 -12.84 6.76 -2.56
CA LEU A 45 -12.83 7.85 -3.54
C LEU A 45 -12.62 7.30 -4.94
N SER A 46 -13.20 7.98 -5.93
CA SER A 46 -12.94 7.78 -7.35
C SER A 46 -11.54 8.28 -7.74
N LYS A 47 -11.06 7.86 -8.92
CA LYS A 47 -9.80 8.37 -9.48
C LYS A 47 -9.86 9.89 -9.71
N GLU A 48 -11.01 10.43 -10.10
CA GLU A 48 -11.22 11.86 -10.33
C GLU A 48 -11.12 12.67 -9.03
N GLU A 49 -11.74 12.19 -7.96
CA GLU A 49 -11.66 12.82 -6.63
C GLU A 49 -10.22 12.80 -6.10
N ILE A 50 -9.52 11.68 -6.23
CA ILE A 50 -8.12 11.55 -5.81
C ILE A 50 -7.23 12.52 -6.61
N LEU A 51 -7.42 12.59 -7.93
CA LEU A 51 -6.68 13.50 -8.79
C LEU A 51 -6.89 14.97 -8.36
N GLN A 52 -8.14 15.35 -8.08
CA GLN A 52 -8.46 16.70 -7.60
C GLN A 52 -7.77 17.02 -6.27
N TYR A 53 -7.72 16.07 -5.34
CA TYR A 53 -7.10 16.26 -4.03
C TYR A 53 -5.57 16.34 -4.16
N ALA A 54 -4.97 15.45 -4.95
CA ALA A 54 -3.53 15.37 -5.16
C ALA A 54 -2.97 16.65 -5.80
N HIS A 55 -3.68 17.26 -6.75
CA HIS A 55 -3.27 18.52 -7.40
C HIS A 55 -3.18 19.74 -6.46
N THR A 56 -3.66 19.63 -5.22
CA THR A 56 -3.45 20.67 -4.21
C THR A 56 -2.04 20.64 -3.60
N GLY A 57 -1.29 19.55 -3.81
CA GLY A 57 0.12 19.42 -3.47
C GLY A 57 1.01 19.46 -4.71
N ILE A 58 2.31 19.23 -4.51
CA ILE A 58 3.32 19.28 -5.56
C ILE A 58 3.97 17.90 -5.71
N GLY A 59 4.15 17.45 -6.95
CA GLY A 59 4.89 16.23 -7.26
C GLY A 59 4.04 14.95 -7.24
N GLU A 60 4.72 13.80 -7.24
CA GLU A 60 4.12 12.47 -7.18
C GLU A 60 3.82 12.09 -5.72
N TRP A 61 3.36 10.87 -5.49
CA TRP A 61 3.05 10.37 -4.15
C TRP A 61 4.23 10.42 -3.17
N THR A 62 5.46 10.37 -3.67
CA THR A 62 6.68 10.49 -2.84
C THR A 62 6.77 11.89 -2.23
N GLU A 63 6.73 12.91 -3.08
CA GLU A 63 6.84 14.31 -2.67
C GLU A 63 5.67 14.69 -1.77
N LEU A 64 4.44 14.25 -2.10
CA LEU A 64 3.27 14.46 -1.24
C LEU A 64 3.45 13.84 0.15
N ALA A 65 4.06 12.65 0.24
CA ALA A 65 4.30 11.98 1.51
C ALA A 65 5.43 12.61 2.33
N GLU A 66 6.45 13.16 1.67
CA GLU A 66 7.56 13.89 2.31
C GLU A 66 7.11 15.26 2.83
N ASP A 67 6.29 15.97 2.07
CA ASP A 67 5.75 17.29 2.44
C ASP A 67 4.68 17.21 3.55
N TYR A 68 4.10 16.03 3.79
CA TYR A 68 3.04 15.84 4.77
C TYR A 68 3.55 15.91 6.21
N CYS A 69 3.17 16.97 6.92
CA CYS A 69 3.57 17.22 8.31
C CYS A 69 2.50 16.86 9.37
N GLY A 70 1.31 16.42 8.96
CA GLY A 70 0.22 16.03 9.87
C GLY A 70 -0.47 17.16 10.64
N VAL A 71 -0.04 18.41 10.46
CA VAL A 71 -0.61 19.59 11.15
C VAL A 71 -1.62 20.33 10.27
N THR A 72 -1.58 20.13 8.96
CA THR A 72 -2.43 20.85 7.99
C THR A 72 -3.52 19.94 7.43
N ASP A 73 -4.75 20.46 7.38
CA ASP A 73 -5.89 19.79 6.74
C ASP A 73 -5.92 20.00 5.21
N ALA A 74 -4.74 20.03 4.57
CA ALA A 74 -4.66 20.20 3.12
C ALA A 74 -5.24 18.96 2.41
N PRO A 75 -5.96 19.10 1.27
CA PRO A 75 -6.60 17.98 0.59
C PRO A 75 -5.64 16.85 0.19
N ALA A 76 -4.44 17.16 -0.31
CA ALA A 76 -3.42 16.16 -0.59
C ALA A 76 -2.91 15.47 0.69
N GLY A 77 -2.73 16.24 1.78
CA GLY A 77 -2.36 15.72 3.08
C GLY A 77 -3.39 14.73 3.64
N LEU A 78 -4.68 14.95 3.37
CA LEU A 78 -5.73 13.99 3.73
C LEU A 78 -5.51 12.63 3.06
N LEU A 79 -5.10 12.57 1.79
CA LEU A 79 -4.80 11.31 1.11
C LEU A 79 -3.64 10.57 1.79
N ILE A 80 -2.55 11.28 2.08
CA ILE A 80 -1.38 10.70 2.77
C ILE A 80 -1.77 10.21 4.17
N SER A 81 -2.56 10.99 4.91
CA SER A 81 -3.05 10.60 6.23
C SER A 81 -3.82 9.28 6.20
N LYS A 82 -4.61 9.03 5.14
CA LYS A 82 -5.40 7.79 4.99
C LYS A 82 -4.51 6.58 4.74
N LEU A 83 -3.45 6.75 3.96
CA LEU A 83 -2.44 5.71 3.74
C LEU A 83 -1.63 5.43 5.02
N GLN A 84 -1.26 6.48 5.77
CA GLN A 84 -0.56 6.31 7.05
C GLN A 84 -1.43 5.69 8.13
N GLN A 85 -2.74 6.00 8.17
CA GLN A 85 -3.70 5.40 9.10
C GLN A 85 -3.82 3.89 8.96
N ILE A 86 -3.53 3.33 7.79
CA ILE A 86 -3.49 1.88 7.59
C ILE A 86 -2.09 1.28 7.82
N GLY A 87 -1.11 2.07 8.25
CA GLY A 87 0.21 1.58 8.67
C GLY A 87 1.35 1.78 7.67
N LEU A 88 1.13 2.49 6.56
CA LEU A 88 2.21 2.87 5.63
C LEU A 88 3.03 4.03 6.19
N THR A 89 4.34 3.96 6.04
CA THR A 89 5.24 5.11 6.25
C THR A 89 5.46 5.87 4.95
N PRO A 90 6.00 7.11 4.98
CA PRO A 90 6.38 7.82 3.75
C PRO A 90 7.29 7.00 2.82
N SER A 91 8.27 6.28 3.39
CA SER A 91 9.14 5.39 2.63
C SER A 91 8.40 4.21 1.99
N ASP A 92 7.35 3.68 2.63
CA ASP A 92 6.55 2.60 2.02
C ASP A 92 5.68 3.14 0.89
N ILE A 93 5.18 4.38 0.99
CA ILE A 93 4.46 5.06 -0.10
C ILE A 93 5.40 5.24 -1.31
N HIS A 94 6.63 5.70 -1.08
CA HIS A 94 7.66 5.76 -2.13
C HIS A 94 7.90 4.39 -2.77
N ASN A 95 8.12 3.35 -1.96
CA ASN A 95 8.37 2.01 -2.46
C ASN A 95 7.19 1.42 -3.24
N LEU A 96 5.94 1.74 -2.86
CA LEU A 96 4.74 1.35 -3.60
C LEU A 96 4.64 2.07 -4.94
N GLU A 97 5.03 3.34 -4.98
CA GLU A 97 5.07 4.13 -6.19
C GLU A 97 6.08 3.50 -7.18
N TYR A 98 7.30 3.21 -6.73
CA TYR A 98 8.35 2.73 -7.64
C TYR A 98 8.52 1.20 -7.74
N LEU A 99 7.77 0.42 -6.95
CA LEU A 99 7.87 -1.04 -6.82
C LEU A 99 9.27 -1.52 -6.38
N GLU A 100 9.86 -0.88 -5.38
CA GLU A 100 11.29 -1.05 -5.08
C GLU A 100 11.66 -1.50 -3.65
N ASP A 101 10.69 -1.86 -2.81
CA ASP A 101 11.04 -2.43 -1.50
C ASP A 101 11.79 -3.75 -1.66
N LYS A 102 13.08 -3.76 -1.31
CA LYS A 102 13.96 -4.92 -1.47
C LYS A 102 13.43 -6.18 -0.80
N LYS A 103 12.82 -6.07 0.39
CA LYS A 103 12.29 -7.25 1.10
C LYS A 103 11.12 -7.85 0.33
N VAL A 104 10.28 -7.01 -0.27
CA VAL A 104 9.19 -7.47 -1.14
C VAL A 104 9.76 -8.11 -2.41
N LEU A 105 10.74 -7.47 -3.04
CA LEU A 105 11.37 -7.98 -4.27
C LEU A 105 12.08 -9.33 -4.05
N GLU A 106 12.73 -9.54 -2.90
CA GLU A 106 13.38 -10.80 -2.52
C GLU A 106 12.37 -11.95 -2.36
N CYS A 107 11.13 -11.64 -1.98
CA CYS A 107 10.06 -12.61 -1.80
C CYS A 107 9.21 -12.86 -3.05
N LEU A 108 9.55 -12.25 -4.20
CA LEU A 108 8.79 -12.44 -5.43
C LEU A 108 8.77 -13.92 -5.87
N PRO A 109 7.67 -14.40 -6.47
CA PRO A 109 7.64 -15.74 -7.05
C PRO A 109 8.69 -15.84 -8.17
N GLY A 110 9.47 -16.93 -8.16
CA GLY A 110 10.61 -17.11 -9.07
C GLY A 110 11.89 -16.39 -8.65
N GLY A 111 11.90 -15.74 -7.48
CA GLY A 111 13.05 -15.04 -6.92
C GLY A 111 13.15 -13.58 -7.32
N PHE A 112 14.19 -12.93 -6.79
CA PHE A 112 14.43 -11.50 -6.95
C PHE A 112 14.52 -11.08 -8.41
N ARG A 113 13.80 -9.99 -8.74
CA ARG A 113 13.92 -9.25 -9.99
C ARG A 113 13.41 -7.83 -9.79
N TRP A 114 13.81 -6.92 -10.67
CA TRP A 114 13.25 -5.58 -10.73
C TRP A 114 11.93 -5.60 -11.49
N LEU A 115 10.97 -4.83 -11.00
CA LEU A 115 9.64 -4.68 -11.57
C LEU A 115 9.52 -3.33 -12.28
N GLN A 116 8.61 -3.26 -13.25
CA GLN A 116 8.32 -2.05 -13.99
C GLN A 116 7.06 -1.39 -13.44
N ARG A 117 7.24 -0.23 -12.80
CA ARG A 117 6.16 0.56 -12.18
C ARG A 117 5.07 1.05 -13.13
N ASN A 118 5.21 0.86 -14.44
CA ASN A 118 4.23 1.20 -15.47
C ASN A 118 3.63 -0.05 -16.16
N VAL A 119 3.93 -1.25 -15.64
CA VAL A 119 3.35 -2.51 -16.09
C VAL A 119 2.37 -3.00 -15.03
N ARG A 120 1.09 -3.12 -15.38
CA ARG A 120 0.02 -3.47 -14.43
C ARG A 120 0.28 -4.81 -13.74
N GLU A 121 0.74 -5.80 -14.49
CA GLU A 121 1.01 -7.14 -14.01
C GLU A 121 2.11 -7.16 -12.95
N ASP A 122 3.11 -6.27 -13.09
CA ASP A 122 4.19 -6.09 -12.12
C ASP A 122 3.67 -5.46 -10.82
N VAL A 123 2.73 -4.50 -10.91
CA VAL A 123 2.06 -3.94 -9.73
C VAL A 123 1.26 -5.01 -8.99
N ILE A 124 0.50 -5.83 -9.73
CA ILE A 124 -0.30 -6.91 -9.14
C ILE A 124 0.59 -7.87 -8.34
N VAL A 125 1.66 -8.39 -8.96
CA VAL A 125 2.55 -9.34 -8.27
C VAL A 125 3.28 -8.68 -7.09
N TYR A 126 3.66 -7.42 -7.20
CA TYR A 126 4.27 -6.69 -6.08
C TYR A 126 3.30 -6.55 -4.90
N PHE A 127 2.06 -6.15 -5.14
CA PHE A 127 1.05 -5.95 -4.09
C PHE A 127 0.69 -7.26 -3.39
N GLU A 128 0.55 -8.35 -4.15
CA GLU A 128 0.30 -9.68 -3.56
C GLU A 128 1.49 -10.18 -2.76
N THR A 129 2.70 -9.99 -3.27
CA THR A 129 3.93 -10.37 -2.55
C THR A 129 4.08 -9.54 -1.28
N TYR A 130 3.81 -8.24 -1.34
CA TYR A 130 3.89 -7.37 -0.18
C TYR A 130 2.85 -7.77 0.88
N ALA A 131 1.62 -8.10 0.46
CA ALA A 131 0.60 -8.60 1.38
C ALA A 131 1.05 -9.89 2.08
N ASN A 132 1.66 -10.84 1.35
CA ASN A 132 2.19 -12.07 1.93
C ASN A 132 3.33 -11.79 2.92
N VAL A 133 4.28 -10.90 2.58
CA VAL A 133 5.38 -10.52 3.48
C VAL A 133 4.85 -9.94 4.80
N LEU A 134 3.83 -9.08 4.74
CA LEU A 134 3.20 -8.51 5.93
C LEU A 134 2.40 -9.56 6.72
N GLU A 135 1.75 -10.50 6.03
CA GLU A 135 1.02 -11.61 6.66
C GLU A 135 1.97 -12.54 7.44
N GLU A 136 3.09 -12.94 6.84
CA GLU A 136 4.13 -13.72 7.52
C GLU A 136 4.70 -12.99 8.75
N GLN A 137 4.95 -11.68 8.63
CA GLN A 137 5.40 -10.88 9.78
C GLN A 137 4.36 -10.79 10.90
N LEU A 138 3.07 -10.78 10.57
CA LEU A 138 1.99 -10.77 11.55
C LEU A 138 1.86 -12.14 12.22
N LEU A 139 1.93 -13.23 11.46
CA LEU A 139 1.88 -14.59 11.98
C LEU A 139 3.06 -14.88 12.92
N ALA A 140 4.26 -14.38 12.60
CA ALA A 140 5.45 -14.54 13.44
C ALA A 140 5.32 -13.87 14.82
N GLN A 141 4.36 -12.97 15.03
CA GLN A 141 4.08 -12.34 16.33
C GLN A 141 3.09 -13.15 17.19
N ILE A 142 2.48 -14.20 16.64
CA ILE A 142 1.51 -15.02 17.35
C ILE A 142 2.25 -16.18 18.02
N SER A 143 2.21 -16.21 19.36
CA SER A 143 2.68 -17.34 20.17
C SER A 143 1.54 -18.33 20.39
N ILE A 144 1.76 -19.60 20.03
CA ILE A 144 0.78 -20.67 20.28
C ILE A 144 0.63 -20.90 21.79
N ASP A 145 1.73 -20.83 22.55
CA ASP A 145 1.70 -21.03 24.00
C ASP A 145 0.84 -19.96 24.69
N ASP A 146 0.92 -18.70 24.24
CA ASP A 146 0.12 -17.59 24.78
C ASP A 146 -1.38 -17.80 24.48
N LEU A 147 -1.71 -18.34 23.31
CA LEU A 147 -3.09 -18.64 22.92
C LEU A 147 -3.70 -19.78 23.74
N LEU A 148 -2.89 -20.79 24.09
CA LEU A 148 -3.34 -21.93 24.88
C LEU A 148 -3.54 -21.57 26.35
N GLN A 149 -2.70 -20.69 26.92
CA GLN A 149 -2.86 -20.22 28.31
C GLN A 149 -4.16 -19.43 28.54
N ILE A 150 -4.69 -18.77 27.50
CA ILE A 150 -6.00 -18.08 27.55
C ILE A 150 -7.15 -19.07 27.76
N HIS A 151 -7.00 -20.34 27.35
CA HIS A 151 -8.04 -21.36 27.52
C HIS A 151 -7.99 -22.09 28.86
N GLU A 152 -6.89 -22.03 29.60
CA GLU A 152 -6.78 -22.67 30.92
C GLU A 152 -7.23 -21.76 32.08
N THR A 153 -7.52 -20.49 31.79
CA THR A 153 -7.94 -19.48 32.76
C THR A 153 -9.43 -19.11 32.70
N VAL A 154 -10.24 -19.84 31.91
CA VAL A 154 -11.70 -19.69 31.78
C VAL A 154 -12.43 -20.92 32.31
#